data_AF-A0A0B2SNE0-F1
#
_entry.id   AF-A0A0B2SNE0-F1
#
_cell.length_a   1.000
_cell.length_b   1.000
_cell.length_c   1.000
_cell.angle_alpha   90.00
_cell.angle_beta   90.00
_cell.angle_gamma   90.00
#
_symmetry.space_group_name_H-M   'P 1'
#
loop_
_entity.id
_entity.type
_entity.pdbx_description
1 polymer ?
#
loop_
_entity_poly.entity_id
_entity_poly.type
_entity_poly.pdbx_seq_one_letter_code
_entity_poly.pdbx_strand_id
1 'polypeptide(L)'
;MGALLEDPYRAQTHPQPCTDTPWPGVECELSNSNQPIFHVTKIHIGPDIVFPFQPCKPSAYLSQSLMKLKYIKTLSIFDCFGASPVILPKTLFGPFTSLEHLALENNPSLCGDIPTSLGGVTGLRSLGNNSLSGQVPPNLGSLPSLDQQNISHNKLSGVLELPGDFIQKLGKMLDLRGNSELCISDQSKKKNLSSYLEIPSCLNTRQRNDNNYFAGTVATQVHVHHGQKIYMSSYLPWF
;
A
#
# COMPACT_ATOMS: atom_id res chain seq x y z
N MET A 1 33.88 -4.83 -0.37
CA MET A 1 32.70 -5.42 0.29
C MET A 1 31.48 -4.75 -0.32
N GLY A 2 30.86 -5.42 -1.30
CA GLY A 2 29.79 -4.86 -2.13
C GLY A 2 28.44 -4.85 -1.41
N ALA A 3 27.62 -3.87 -1.75
CA ALA A 3 26.38 -3.53 -1.07
C ALA A 3 25.31 -4.63 -1.18
N LEU A 4 24.58 -4.78 -0.08
CA LEU A 4 23.48 -5.71 0.19
C LEU A 4 22.35 -5.76 -0.84
N LEU A 5 22.14 -4.66 -1.57
CA LEU A 5 21.00 -4.49 -2.47
C LEU A 5 21.42 -4.30 -3.93
N GLU A 6 22.73 -4.25 -4.21
CA GLU A 6 23.24 -4.14 -5.57
C GLU A 6 23.48 -5.50 -6.23
N ASP A 7 23.85 -6.52 -5.45
CA ASP A 7 24.18 -7.84 -5.98
C ASP A 7 22.92 -8.70 -6.25
N PRO A 8 22.52 -8.91 -7.53
CA PRO A 8 21.40 -9.80 -7.85
C PRO A 8 21.65 -11.26 -7.44
N TYR A 9 22.89 -11.61 -7.12
CA TYR A 9 23.29 -12.93 -6.64
C TYR A 9 23.31 -13.02 -5.12
N ARG A 10 23.01 -11.96 -4.36
CA ARG A 10 23.06 -12.01 -2.89
C ARG A 10 22.09 -13.02 -2.30
N ALA A 11 20.86 -13.07 -2.80
CA ALA A 11 19.88 -14.08 -2.37
C ALA A 11 20.35 -15.50 -2.71
N GLN A 12 21.27 -15.66 -3.66
CA GLN A 12 21.86 -16.94 -4.06
C GLN A 12 23.10 -17.27 -3.21
N THR A 13 23.88 -16.27 -2.81
CA THR A 13 25.10 -16.43 -2.01
C THR A 13 24.85 -16.42 -0.50
N HIS A 14 23.74 -15.82 -0.06
CA HIS A 14 23.31 -15.67 1.34
C HIS A 14 21.82 -16.07 1.47
N PRO A 15 21.49 -17.36 1.23
CA PRO A 15 20.10 -17.81 1.08
C PRO A 15 19.35 -17.92 2.41
N GLN A 16 20.01 -17.71 3.54
CA GLN A 16 19.43 -17.89 4.87
C GLN A 16 19.26 -16.54 5.60
N PRO A 17 18.18 -15.79 5.32
CA PRO A 17 17.96 -14.45 5.89
C PRO A 17 17.68 -14.45 7.40
N CYS A 18 17.42 -15.61 8.00
CA CYS A 18 17.04 -15.77 9.40
C CYS A 18 18.14 -16.39 10.29
N THR A 19 19.27 -16.83 9.73
CA THR A 19 20.30 -17.59 10.45
C THR A 19 21.68 -17.00 10.17
N ASP A 20 22.55 -17.69 9.43
CA ASP A 20 23.97 -17.40 9.29
C ASP A 20 24.24 -16.10 8.51
N THR A 21 23.25 -15.66 7.73
CA THR A 21 23.37 -14.49 6.86
C THR A 21 22.16 -13.57 7.04
N PRO A 22 21.99 -12.92 8.21
CA PRO A 22 20.80 -12.13 8.49
C PRO A 22 20.70 -10.95 7.51
N TRP A 23 19.51 -10.74 6.97
CA TRP A 23 19.27 -9.63 6.06
C TRP A 23 18.85 -8.39 6.86
N PRO A 24 19.50 -7.24 6.67
CA PRO A 24 19.07 -5.97 7.22
C PRO A 24 17.61 -5.67 6.88
N GLY A 25 16.87 -5.21 7.88
CA GLY A 25 15.43 -4.95 7.75
C GLY A 25 14.56 -6.20 7.77
N VAL A 26 15.13 -7.41 7.82
CA VAL A 26 14.40 -8.67 7.97
C VAL A 26 14.58 -9.18 9.39
N GLU A 27 13.48 -9.47 10.07
CA GLU A 27 13.50 -10.19 11.36
C GLU A 27 12.68 -11.46 11.26
N CYS A 28 13.13 -12.49 11.98
CA CYS A 28 12.51 -13.80 11.99
C CYS A 28 12.25 -14.27 13.41
N GLU A 29 11.16 -14.98 13.60
CA GLU A 29 10.80 -15.62 14.87
C GLU A 29 10.75 -17.15 14.70
N LEU A 30 11.09 -17.86 15.77
CA LEU A 30 11.00 -19.32 15.83
C LEU A 30 9.55 -19.75 16.04
N SER A 31 9.10 -20.74 15.26
CA SER A 31 7.84 -21.44 15.51
C SER A 31 7.91 -22.24 16.81
N ASN A 32 6.82 -22.21 17.59
CA ASN A 32 6.66 -22.97 18.83
C ASN A 32 6.28 -24.45 18.60
N SER A 33 6.69 -25.04 17.48
CA SER A 33 6.36 -26.42 17.08
C SER A 33 7.45 -27.43 17.45
N ASN A 34 7.09 -28.72 17.53
CA ASN A 34 8.02 -29.84 17.78
C ASN A 34 9.22 -29.89 16.80
N GLN A 35 9.07 -29.27 15.62
CA GLN A 35 10.18 -28.93 14.72
C GLN A 35 10.19 -27.40 14.56
N PRO A 36 11.09 -26.68 15.25
CA PRO A 36 11.12 -25.23 15.20
C PRO A 36 11.72 -24.78 13.87
N ILE A 37 10.96 -23.99 13.12
CA ILE A 37 11.40 -23.34 11.88
C ILE A 37 11.34 -21.82 12.06
N PHE A 38 12.26 -21.11 11.43
CA PHE A 38 12.22 -19.66 11.40
C PHE A 38 11.17 -19.17 10.40
N HIS A 39 10.32 -18.26 10.86
CA HIS A 39 9.39 -17.53 10.03
C HIS A 39 9.81 -16.07 9.96
N VAL A 40 9.86 -15.51 8.74
CA VAL A 40 10.02 -14.07 8.57
C VAL A 40 8.77 -13.38 9.11
N THR A 41 8.94 -12.55 10.14
CA THR A 41 7.85 -11.81 10.81
C THR A 41 7.94 -10.32 10.56
N LYS A 42 9.10 -9.78 10.19
CA LYS A 42 9.25 -8.37 9.82
C LYS A 42 10.03 -8.23 8.53
N ILE A 43 9.51 -7.39 7.65
CA ILE A 43 10.23 -6.80 6.53
C ILE A 43 10.08 -5.29 6.66
N HIS A 44 11.20 -4.62 6.79
CA HIS A 44 11.32 -3.18 6.80
C HIS A 44 12.34 -2.78 5.73
N ILE A 45 11.96 -1.84 4.89
CA ILE A 45 12.80 -1.23 3.86
C ILE A 45 12.67 0.28 4.07
N GLY A 46 13.77 0.97 4.35
CA GLY A 46 13.74 2.39 4.65
C GLY A 46 15.12 2.98 4.94
N PRO A 47 15.21 4.33 5.02
CA PRO A 47 16.45 5.08 5.24
C PRO A 47 17.12 4.82 6.59
N ASP A 48 16.36 4.34 7.57
CA ASP A 48 16.80 4.04 8.94
C ASP A 48 17.53 2.69 9.07
N ILE A 49 17.63 1.90 8.00
CA ILE A 49 18.43 0.67 7.97
C ILE A 49 19.92 1.05 7.91
N VAL A 50 20.57 1.01 9.07
CA VAL A 50 21.97 1.39 9.25
C VAL A 50 22.91 0.41 8.52
N PHE A 51 23.66 0.94 7.54
CA PHE A 51 24.89 0.39 6.93
C PHE A 51 24.79 -0.70 5.84
N PRO A 52 25.33 -0.44 4.64
CA PRO A 52 25.18 0.82 3.90
C PRO A 52 23.71 0.95 3.49
N PHE A 53 23.07 2.06 3.88
CA PHE A 53 21.76 2.39 3.33
C PHE A 53 21.94 2.63 1.83
N GLN A 54 21.29 1.78 1.04
CA GLN A 54 21.23 1.93 -0.40
C GLN A 54 19.77 2.17 -0.77
N PRO A 55 19.44 3.25 -1.49
CA PRO A 55 18.09 3.44 -1.99
C PRO A 55 17.69 2.24 -2.85
N CYS A 56 16.39 1.93 -2.87
CA CYS A 56 15.90 0.88 -3.73
C CYS A 56 16.32 1.11 -5.19
N LYS A 57 16.55 0.00 -5.90
CA LYS A 57 16.80 0.07 -7.34
C LYS A 57 15.61 0.75 -8.03
N PRO A 58 15.84 1.56 -9.08
CA PRO A 58 14.76 2.15 -9.88
C PRO A 58 13.74 1.12 -10.43
N SER A 59 14.16 -0.14 -10.58
CA SER A 59 13.36 -1.27 -11.03
C SER A 59 12.68 -2.05 -9.89
N ALA A 60 12.69 -1.56 -8.65
CA ALA A 60 12.07 -2.24 -7.52
C ALA A 60 10.55 -2.36 -7.73
N TYR A 61 10.00 -3.52 -7.39
CA TYR A 61 8.56 -3.81 -7.51
C TYR A 61 8.10 -4.76 -6.41
N LEU A 62 6.80 -4.80 -6.16
CA LEU A 62 6.18 -5.75 -5.23
C LEU A 62 5.88 -7.07 -5.95
N SER A 63 6.59 -8.13 -5.58
CA SER A 63 6.35 -9.47 -6.11
C SER A 63 5.18 -10.16 -5.42
N GLN A 64 4.38 -10.90 -6.19
CA GLN A 64 3.31 -11.77 -5.67
C GLN A 64 3.83 -12.86 -4.72
N SER A 65 5.13 -13.19 -4.80
CA SER A 65 5.76 -14.12 -3.86
C SER A 65 5.70 -13.64 -2.40
N LEU A 66 5.48 -12.34 -2.16
CA LEU A 66 5.27 -11.81 -0.81
C LEU A 66 4.11 -12.52 -0.10
N MET A 67 3.06 -12.93 -0.84
CA MET A 67 1.91 -13.67 -0.32
C MET A 67 2.26 -15.03 0.30
N LYS A 68 3.47 -15.56 0.07
CA LYS A 68 3.96 -16.79 0.70
C LYS A 68 4.35 -16.59 2.16
N LEU A 69 4.60 -15.35 2.60
CA LEU A 69 5.02 -15.00 3.96
C LEU A 69 3.81 -14.84 4.89
N LYS A 70 3.15 -15.95 5.22
CA LYS A 70 1.88 -15.95 5.99
C LYS A 70 2.01 -15.45 7.44
N TYR A 71 3.22 -15.50 7.98
CA TYR A 71 3.53 -15.15 9.37
C TYR A 71 4.05 -13.71 9.52
N ILE A 72 4.03 -12.92 8.45
CA ILE A 72 4.48 -11.54 8.50
C ILE A 72 3.58 -10.72 9.43
N LYS A 73 4.20 -10.04 10.38
CA LYS A 73 3.58 -9.14 11.35
C LYS A 73 3.84 -7.68 11.01
N THR A 74 5.03 -7.38 10.53
CA THR A 74 5.42 -6.02 10.12
C THR A 74 5.85 -6.01 8.66
N LEU A 75 5.19 -5.21 7.84
CA LEU A 75 5.63 -4.88 6.50
C LEU A 75 5.70 -3.36 6.37
N SER A 76 6.91 -2.84 6.14
CA SER A 76 7.09 -1.41 5.99
C SER A 76 8.07 -1.08 4.87
N ILE A 77 7.68 -0.17 3.99
CA ILE A 77 8.46 0.23 2.82
C ILE A 77 8.41 1.74 2.69
N PHE A 78 9.57 2.36 2.86
CA PHE A 78 9.80 3.79 2.78
C PHE A 78 10.80 4.09 1.68
N ASP A 79 10.61 5.19 0.95
CA ASP A 79 11.60 5.76 0.02
C ASP A 79 12.15 4.76 -1.01
N CYS A 80 11.27 3.87 -1.51
CA CYS A 80 11.70 2.74 -2.34
C CYS A 80 11.25 2.88 -3.81
N PHE A 81 9.96 3.09 -4.07
CA PHE A 81 9.41 3.11 -5.43
C PHE A 81 9.50 4.52 -6.03
N GLY A 82 10.68 4.86 -6.57
CA GLY A 82 10.98 6.20 -7.08
C GLY A 82 10.92 6.40 -8.60
N ALA A 83 10.97 5.34 -9.41
CA ALA A 83 11.13 5.47 -10.86
C ALA A 83 10.05 4.76 -11.70
N SER A 84 9.77 3.49 -11.40
CA SER A 84 8.80 2.69 -12.17
C SER A 84 7.44 2.66 -11.46
N PRO A 85 6.30 2.78 -12.19
CA PRO A 85 4.99 2.63 -11.59
C PRO A 85 4.83 1.30 -10.86
N VAL A 86 4.40 1.34 -9.61
CA VAL A 86 4.08 0.16 -8.81
C VAL A 86 2.61 0.22 -8.45
N ILE A 87 1.87 -0.82 -8.81
CA ILE A 87 0.44 -0.93 -8.51
C ILE A 87 0.26 -2.06 -7.50
N LEU A 88 -0.51 -1.79 -6.44
CA LEU A 88 -0.86 -2.81 -5.45
C LEU A 88 -1.90 -3.77 -6.05
N PRO A 89 -1.60 -5.09 -6.16
CA PRO A 89 -2.60 -6.05 -6.58
C PRO A 89 -3.78 -6.10 -5.61
N LYS A 90 -5.01 -6.19 -6.14
CA LYS A 90 -6.25 -6.19 -5.36
C LYS A 90 -6.32 -7.25 -4.24
N THR A 91 -5.59 -8.34 -4.39
CA THR A 91 -5.58 -9.48 -3.46
C THR A 91 -4.32 -9.57 -2.61
N LEU A 92 -3.38 -8.62 -2.74
CA LEU A 92 -2.03 -8.74 -2.17
C LEU A 92 -2.05 -9.00 -0.67
N PHE A 93 -2.95 -8.34 0.06
CA PHE A 93 -2.96 -8.37 1.52
C PHE A 93 -3.88 -9.42 2.12
N GLY A 94 -4.73 -10.06 1.32
CA GLY A 94 -5.67 -11.08 1.82
C GLY A 94 -5.01 -12.25 2.58
N PRO A 95 -3.83 -12.75 2.16
CA PRO A 95 -3.16 -13.85 2.86
C PRO A 95 -2.49 -13.50 4.19
N PHE A 96 -2.30 -12.22 4.53
CA PHE A 96 -1.52 -11.81 5.71
C PHE A 96 -2.38 -11.74 6.98
N THR A 97 -2.73 -12.91 7.51
CA THR A 97 -3.60 -13.03 8.70
C THR A 97 -2.96 -12.56 9.99
N SER A 98 -1.63 -12.45 10.02
CA SER A 98 -0.85 -12.05 11.20
C SER A 98 -0.32 -10.61 11.12
N LEU A 99 -0.73 -9.83 10.11
CA LEU A 99 -0.16 -8.50 9.88
C LEU A 99 -0.69 -7.48 10.89
N GLU A 100 0.23 -6.98 11.71
CA GLU A 100 -0.01 -6.05 12.82
C GLU A 100 0.44 -4.62 12.50
N HIS A 101 1.42 -4.46 11.59
CA HIS A 101 1.94 -3.17 11.15
C HIS A 101 2.16 -3.16 9.64
N LEU A 102 1.43 -2.30 8.94
CA LEU A 102 1.62 -2.04 7.52
C LEU A 102 1.84 -0.55 7.28
N ALA A 103 2.98 -0.19 6.69
CA ALA A 103 3.29 1.19 6.30
C ALA A 103 3.92 1.23 4.91
N LEU A 104 3.29 1.92 3.97
CA LEU A 104 3.85 2.21 2.65
C LEU A 104 3.88 3.73 2.50
N GLU A 105 5.04 4.34 2.61
CA GLU A 105 5.12 5.80 2.71
C GLU A 105 6.31 6.34 1.91
N ASN A 106 6.17 7.56 1.39
CA ASN A 106 7.19 8.20 0.54
C ASN A 106 7.58 7.35 -0.67
N ASN A 107 6.61 6.70 -1.32
CA ASN A 107 6.82 5.96 -2.56
C ASN A 107 6.11 6.69 -3.72
N PRO A 108 6.77 7.67 -4.36
CA PRO A 108 6.12 8.56 -5.33
C PRO A 108 5.63 7.86 -6.59
N SER A 109 6.17 6.68 -6.94
CA SER A 109 5.68 5.85 -8.06
C SER A 109 4.68 4.76 -7.65
N LEU A 110 4.31 4.66 -6.36
CA LEU A 110 3.24 3.77 -5.90
C LEU A 110 1.89 4.40 -6.27
N CYS A 111 1.18 3.82 -7.25
CA CYS A 111 -0.02 4.39 -7.85
C CYS A 111 -1.13 3.36 -8.06
N GLY A 112 -2.26 3.83 -8.61
CA GLY A 112 -3.49 3.04 -8.74
C GLY A 112 -4.34 3.09 -7.48
N ASP A 113 -5.40 2.30 -7.46
CA ASP A 113 -6.39 2.33 -6.39
C ASP A 113 -5.89 1.66 -5.11
N ILE A 114 -6.41 2.11 -3.98
CA ILE A 114 -6.24 1.40 -2.71
C ILE A 114 -7.01 0.07 -2.79
N PRO A 115 -6.33 -1.09 -2.67
CA PRO A 115 -7.00 -2.38 -2.79
C PRO A 115 -7.94 -2.65 -1.62
N THR A 116 -9.15 -3.14 -1.89
CA THR A 116 -10.15 -3.45 -0.86
C THR A 116 -9.66 -4.50 0.14
N SER A 117 -8.72 -5.37 -0.21
CA SER A 117 -8.12 -6.31 0.74
C SER A 117 -7.46 -5.65 1.96
N LEU A 118 -7.11 -4.36 1.87
CA LEU A 118 -6.56 -3.60 3.00
C LEU A 118 -7.56 -3.39 4.15
N GLY A 119 -8.87 -3.44 3.88
CA GLY A 119 -9.88 -3.37 4.93
C GLY A 119 -9.87 -4.57 5.88
N GLY A 120 -9.11 -5.64 5.59
CA GLY A 120 -8.86 -6.75 6.51
C GLY A 120 -7.54 -6.64 7.29
N VAL A 121 -6.69 -5.66 6.98
CA VAL A 121 -5.38 -5.49 7.62
C VAL A 121 -5.53 -4.61 8.86
N THR A 122 -5.73 -5.24 10.02
CA THR A 122 -5.95 -4.56 11.31
C THR A 122 -4.82 -3.60 11.69
N GLY A 123 -3.61 -3.85 11.16
CA GLY A 123 -2.38 -3.11 11.44
C GLY A 123 -2.02 -1.96 10.50
N LEU A 124 -2.91 -1.51 9.62
CA LEU A 124 -2.57 -0.46 8.64
C LEU A 124 -2.27 0.88 9.32
N ARG A 125 -1.05 1.41 9.20
CA ARG A 125 -0.67 2.69 9.83
C ARG A 125 -0.56 3.85 8.87
N SER A 126 0.05 3.63 7.71
CA SER A 126 0.32 4.71 6.75
C SER A 126 0.29 4.23 5.31
N LEU A 127 -0.38 5.01 4.47
CA LEU A 127 -0.27 5.03 3.01
C LEU A 127 0.07 6.44 2.52
N GLY A 128 0.64 7.29 3.39
CA GLY A 128 0.89 8.70 3.11
C GLY A 128 2.00 8.92 2.08
N ASN A 129 2.00 10.08 1.43
CA ASN A 129 3.08 10.51 0.52
C ASN A 129 3.35 9.51 -0.62
N ASN A 130 2.29 9.08 -1.31
CA ASN A 130 2.39 8.22 -2.49
C ASN A 130 1.66 8.87 -3.68
N SER A 131 1.48 8.13 -4.78
CA SER A 131 0.66 8.54 -5.94
C SER A 131 -0.62 7.71 -6.08
N LEU A 132 -1.17 7.21 -4.97
CA LEU A 132 -2.40 6.42 -4.97
C LEU A 132 -3.58 7.27 -5.46
N SER A 133 -4.48 6.66 -6.22
CA SER A 133 -5.59 7.33 -6.88
C SER A 133 -6.93 6.64 -6.58
N GLY A 134 -8.01 7.13 -7.20
CA GLY A 134 -9.34 6.56 -7.03
C GLY A 134 -9.97 6.93 -5.68
N GLN A 135 -10.99 6.17 -5.29
CA GLN A 135 -11.74 6.41 -4.06
C GLN A 135 -11.11 5.70 -2.86
N VAL A 136 -11.33 6.25 -1.66
CA VAL A 136 -11.00 5.58 -0.40
C VAL A 136 -12.00 4.44 -0.18
N PRO A 137 -11.57 3.16 -0.11
CA PRO A 137 -12.49 2.05 0.11
C PRO A 137 -13.23 2.18 1.45
N PRO A 138 -14.58 2.10 1.48
CA PRO A 138 -15.36 2.25 2.72
C PRO A 138 -14.96 1.26 3.82
N ASN A 139 -14.51 0.07 3.42
CA ASN A 139 -14.11 -1.01 4.33
C ASN A 139 -12.79 -0.73 5.07
N LEU A 140 -12.02 0.30 4.72
CA LEU A 140 -10.95 0.80 5.59
C LEU A 140 -11.49 1.29 6.94
N GLY A 141 -12.74 1.73 6.98
CA GLY A 141 -13.42 2.13 8.21
C GLY A 141 -13.85 0.98 9.11
N SER A 142 -13.68 -0.28 8.67
CA SER A 142 -13.99 -1.48 9.43
C SER A 142 -12.83 -2.00 10.27
N LEU A 143 -11.67 -1.32 10.23
CA LEU A 143 -10.46 -1.75 10.94
C LEU A 143 -10.63 -1.57 12.47
N PRO A 144 -10.56 -2.66 13.27
CA PRO A 144 -10.95 -2.65 14.67
C PRO A 144 -10.02 -1.84 15.60
N SER A 145 -8.76 -1.64 15.22
CA SER A 145 -7.72 -1.11 16.12
C SER A 145 -6.73 -0.18 15.43
N LEU A 146 -7.19 0.99 14.96
CA LEU A 146 -6.31 2.06 14.53
C LEU A 146 -6.27 3.18 15.56
N ASP A 147 -5.08 3.46 16.07
CA ASP A 147 -4.78 4.67 16.84
C ASP A 147 -4.53 5.84 15.89
N GLN A 148 -3.93 5.60 14.72
CA GLN A 148 -3.60 6.63 13.74
C GLN A 148 -3.65 6.04 12.33
N GLN A 149 -4.15 6.83 11.38
CA GLN A 149 -4.18 6.49 9.96
C GLN A 149 -3.74 7.68 9.12
N ASN A 150 -2.60 7.55 8.46
CA ASN A 150 -2.14 8.53 7.49
C ASN A 150 -2.45 8.03 6.06
N ILE A 151 -3.27 8.75 5.30
CA ILE A 151 -3.42 8.55 3.85
C ILE A 151 -3.30 9.88 3.09
N SER A 152 -2.60 10.84 3.70
CA SER A 152 -2.36 12.18 3.15
C SER A 152 -1.41 12.15 1.95
N HIS A 153 -1.35 13.26 1.22
CA HIS A 153 -0.44 13.50 0.10
C HIS A 153 -0.47 12.36 -0.92
N ASN A 154 -1.66 12.13 -1.46
CA ASN A 154 -1.93 11.19 -2.56
C ASN A 154 -2.77 11.90 -3.64
N LYS A 155 -3.27 11.14 -4.60
CA LYS A 155 -4.20 11.61 -5.66
C LYS A 155 -5.59 11.00 -5.47
N LEU A 156 -6.00 10.79 -4.22
CA LEU A 156 -7.31 10.23 -3.89
C LEU A 156 -8.41 11.24 -4.24
N SER A 157 -9.54 10.71 -4.66
CA SER A 157 -10.63 11.47 -5.27
C SER A 157 -12.00 10.95 -4.82
N GLY A 158 -13.03 11.78 -5.02
CA GLY A 158 -14.42 11.40 -4.76
C GLY A 158 -14.87 11.65 -3.33
N VAL A 159 -16.04 11.10 -2.99
CA VAL A 159 -16.67 11.28 -1.69
C VAL A 159 -16.04 10.32 -0.67
N LEU A 160 -15.69 10.83 0.50
CA LEU A 160 -15.24 10.01 1.62
C LEU A 160 -16.43 9.25 2.22
N GLU A 161 -16.48 7.94 2.01
CA GLU A 161 -17.56 7.05 2.47
C GLU A 161 -17.19 6.22 3.71
N LEU A 162 -16.27 6.71 4.55
CA LEU A 162 -15.93 6.04 5.81
C LEU A 162 -17.07 6.18 6.84
N PRO A 163 -17.29 5.17 7.72
CA PRO A 163 -18.29 5.25 8.77
C PRO A 163 -18.07 6.46 9.68
N GLY A 164 -19.14 7.19 10.01
CA GLY A 164 -19.04 8.39 10.84
C GLY A 164 -18.44 8.15 12.23
N ASP A 165 -18.67 6.98 12.83
CA ASP A 165 -18.09 6.62 14.13
C ASP A 165 -16.58 6.34 14.04
N PHE A 166 -16.11 5.81 12.91
CA PHE A 166 -14.69 5.63 12.63
C PHE A 166 -13.97 7.00 12.54
N ILE A 167 -14.56 7.94 11.80
CA ILE A 167 -14.05 9.30 11.69
C ILE A 167 -14.03 10.00 13.05
N GLN A 168 -15.09 9.85 13.85
CA GLN A 168 -15.17 10.41 15.20
C GLN A 168 -14.12 9.80 16.14
N LYS A 169 -13.89 8.48 16.06
CA LYS A 169 -12.89 7.77 16.88
C LYS A 169 -11.46 8.21 16.59
N LEU A 170 -11.05 8.18 15.31
CA LEU A 170 -9.68 8.55 14.93
C LEU A 170 -9.43 10.03 15.04
N GLY A 171 -10.42 10.82 14.67
CA GLY A 171 -10.31 12.22 14.87
C GLY A 171 -9.20 12.90 14.04
N LYS A 172 -8.38 13.74 14.69
CA LYS A 172 -7.16 14.33 14.12
C LYS A 172 -6.07 13.31 13.78
N MET A 173 -6.22 12.07 14.23
CA MET A 173 -5.28 10.99 13.94
C MET A 173 -5.59 10.35 12.57
N LEU A 174 -6.65 10.78 11.89
CA LEU A 174 -6.93 10.50 10.48
C LEU A 174 -6.44 11.66 9.62
N ASP A 175 -5.27 11.50 8.98
CA ASP A 175 -4.73 12.51 8.06
C ASP A 175 -5.10 12.20 6.61
N LEU A 176 -5.87 13.11 6.01
CA LEU A 176 -6.41 13.02 4.64
C LEU A 176 -5.88 14.14 3.74
N ARG A 177 -5.04 15.03 4.26
CA ARG A 177 -4.65 16.28 3.59
C ARG A 177 -3.87 16.00 2.32
N GLY A 178 -3.79 16.99 1.43
CA GLY A 178 -3.03 16.83 0.19
C GLY A 178 -3.66 15.87 -0.83
N ASN A 179 -4.93 15.48 -0.67
CA ASN A 179 -5.75 14.80 -1.67
C ASN A 179 -6.74 15.80 -2.27
N SER A 180 -6.37 16.48 -3.36
CA SER A 180 -7.10 17.66 -3.87
C SER A 180 -8.52 17.39 -4.37
N GLU A 181 -8.79 16.16 -4.80
CA GLU A 181 -10.10 15.76 -5.35
C GLU A 181 -10.96 14.97 -4.35
N LEU A 182 -10.45 14.75 -3.13
CA LEU A 182 -11.18 14.09 -2.05
C LEU A 182 -12.07 15.11 -1.34
N CYS A 183 -13.33 14.74 -1.11
CA CYS A 183 -14.28 15.61 -0.43
C CYS A 183 -15.15 14.82 0.56
N ILE A 184 -15.78 15.52 1.51
CA ILE A 184 -16.71 14.91 2.46
C ILE A 184 -18.13 15.42 2.24
N SER A 185 -19.11 14.50 2.17
CA SER A 185 -20.51 14.88 2.12
C SER A 185 -20.99 15.28 3.51
N ASP A 186 -21.50 16.51 3.65
CA ASP A 186 -22.02 17.08 4.91
C ASP A 186 -23.41 16.51 5.25
N GLN A 187 -23.56 15.18 5.26
CA GLN A 187 -24.84 14.52 5.54
C GLN A 187 -25.10 14.35 7.04
N SER A 188 -24.11 14.55 7.90
CA SER A 188 -24.32 14.61 9.34
C SER A 188 -24.55 16.06 9.76
N LYS A 189 -25.70 16.35 10.38
CA LYS A 189 -26.00 17.64 11.06
C LYS A 189 -25.06 17.97 12.25
N LYS A 190 -23.86 17.39 12.30
CA LYS A 190 -22.81 17.57 13.30
C LYS A 190 -21.70 18.45 12.68
N LYS A 191 -21.50 19.60 13.31
CA LYS A 191 -20.59 20.70 12.98
C LYS A 191 -19.26 20.31 12.28
N ASN A 192 -18.98 20.98 11.16
CA ASN A 192 -17.66 21.28 10.58
C ASN A 192 -16.66 20.11 10.40
N LEU A 193 -17.12 18.93 9.98
CA LEU A 193 -16.25 17.78 9.71
C LEU A 193 -15.18 18.06 8.63
N SER A 194 -15.50 18.90 7.64
CA SER A 194 -14.56 19.38 6.62
C SER A 194 -13.38 20.16 7.21
N SER A 195 -13.64 21.07 8.15
CA SER A 195 -12.56 21.81 8.84
C SER A 195 -11.70 20.90 9.73
N TYR A 196 -12.32 19.85 10.27
CA TYR A 196 -11.66 18.95 11.19
C TYR A 196 -10.70 17.98 10.49
N LEU A 197 -11.12 17.49 9.33
CA LEU A 197 -10.33 16.62 8.47
C LEU A 197 -9.46 17.38 7.46
N GLU A 198 -9.56 18.71 7.45
CA GLU A 198 -8.84 19.60 6.52
C GLU A 198 -9.05 19.21 5.04
N ILE A 199 -10.25 18.74 4.69
CA ILE A 199 -10.69 18.41 3.32
C ILE A 199 -12.00 19.14 2.96
N PRO A 200 -12.21 19.52 1.69
CA PRO A 200 -13.39 20.28 1.30
C PRO A 200 -14.69 19.47 1.42
N SER A 201 -15.81 20.18 1.63
CA SER A 201 -17.13 19.58 1.46
C SER A 201 -17.42 19.34 -0.03
N CYS A 202 -18.06 18.22 -0.36
CA CYS A 202 -18.43 17.95 -1.74
C CYS A 202 -19.42 19.00 -2.26
N LEU A 203 -19.18 19.55 -3.45
CA LEU A 203 -20.11 20.48 -4.08
C LEU A 203 -21.41 19.75 -4.42
N ASN A 204 -22.54 20.18 -3.82
CA ASN A 204 -23.86 19.74 -4.24
C ASN A 204 -24.08 20.20 -5.69
N THR A 205 -24.07 19.27 -6.66
CA THR A 205 -24.78 19.48 -7.92
C THR A 205 -26.27 19.50 -7.61
N ARG A 206 -26.80 20.63 -7.12
CA ARG A 206 -28.23 20.90 -7.18
C ARG A 206 -28.64 20.78 -8.64
N GLN A 207 -29.58 19.88 -8.92
CA GLN A 207 -30.38 19.77 -10.13
C GLN A 207 -30.12 20.88 -11.16
N ARG A 208 -29.25 20.63 -12.14
CA ARG A 208 -29.42 21.29 -13.43
C ARG A 208 -30.51 20.48 -14.15
N ASN A 209 -31.74 20.93 -13.98
CA ASN A 209 -32.79 20.68 -14.97
C ASN A 209 -32.36 21.41 -16.25
N ASP A 210 -31.45 20.80 -17.00
CA ASP A 210 -31.27 21.09 -18.41
C ASP A 210 -31.57 19.79 -19.13
N ASN A 211 -32.82 19.67 -19.60
CA ASN A 211 -33.15 18.80 -20.71
C ASN A 211 -32.28 19.22 -21.88
N ASN A 212 -31.13 18.57 -22.07
CA ASN A 212 -30.46 18.49 -23.36
C ASN A 212 -29.43 17.36 -23.35
N TYR A 213 -29.75 16.31 -24.11
CA TYR A 213 -28.86 15.42 -24.85
C TYR A 213 -27.38 15.41 -24.40
N PHE A 214 -27.00 14.40 -23.60
CA PHE A 214 -25.61 13.92 -23.58
C PHE A 214 -25.46 12.80 -24.62
N ALA A 215 -25.15 13.19 -25.85
CA ALA A 215 -24.40 12.33 -26.76
C ALA A 215 -22.93 12.80 -26.72
N GLY A 216 -22.09 12.02 -26.05
CA GLY A 216 -20.65 12.24 -25.95
C GLY A 216 -19.93 10.90 -25.86
N THR A 217 -19.67 10.31 -27.02
CA THR A 217 -18.78 9.15 -27.21
C THR A 217 -17.32 9.63 -27.29
N VAL A 218 -16.39 8.66 -27.22
CA VAL A 218 -14.97 8.64 -27.67
C VAL A 218 -14.01 8.53 -26.47
N ALA A 219 -13.05 7.58 -26.39
CA ALA A 219 -12.76 6.40 -27.21
C ALA A 219 -11.80 5.48 -26.45
N THR A 220 -11.92 4.19 -26.76
CA THR A 220 -10.89 3.16 -26.68
C THR A 220 -9.76 3.45 -27.67
N GLN A 221 -8.50 3.44 -27.22
CA GLN A 221 -7.36 2.97 -28.03
C GLN A 221 -6.12 2.74 -27.16
N VAL A 222 -5.63 1.51 -27.11
CA VAL A 222 -4.22 1.22 -26.83
C VAL A 222 -3.75 0.28 -27.93
N HIS A 223 -2.70 0.72 -28.64
CA HIS A 223 -2.11 0.02 -29.76
C HIS A 223 -1.24 -1.16 -29.29
N VAL A 224 -1.37 -2.29 -29.99
CA VAL A 224 -0.45 -3.43 -29.95
C VAL A 224 0.47 -3.32 -31.16
N HIS A 225 1.74 -3.70 -30.97
CA HIS A 225 2.77 -4.19 -31.91
C HIS A 225 4.13 -3.49 -31.62
N HIS A 226 5.29 -4.14 -31.49
CA HIS A 226 5.81 -5.36 -32.09
C HIS A 226 6.70 -6.13 -31.09
N GLY A 227 6.73 -7.46 -31.23
CA GLY A 227 7.15 -8.38 -30.20
C GLY A 227 8.63 -8.42 -29.84
N GLN A 228 8.86 -8.76 -28.56
CA GLN A 228 9.89 -9.71 -28.13
C GLN A 228 9.32 -10.45 -26.91
N LYS A 229 9.06 -11.75 -27.09
CA LYS A 229 8.65 -12.67 -26.02
C LYS A 229 9.82 -12.79 -25.05
N ILE A 230 9.57 -12.66 -23.75
CA ILE A 230 10.50 -13.13 -22.72
C ILE A 230 9.73 -14.03 -21.76
N TYR A 231 10.04 -15.32 -21.83
CA TYR A 231 9.60 -16.37 -20.91
C TYR A 231 10.41 -16.28 -19.61
N MET A 232 9.85 -16.70 -18.47
CA MET A 232 10.64 -17.34 -17.41
C MET A 232 10.06 -18.73 -17.15
N SER A 233 10.84 -19.73 -17.55
CA SER A 233 10.65 -21.13 -17.26
C SER A 233 10.65 -21.39 -15.76
N SER A 234 9.71 -22.23 -15.33
CA SER A 234 9.84 -23.08 -14.16
C SER A 234 11.14 -23.90 -14.22
N TYR A 235 12.15 -23.48 -13.48
CA TYR A 235 13.16 -24.34 -12.85
C TYR A 235 13.16 -23.87 -11.38
N LEU A 236 12.80 -24.68 -10.41
CA LEU A 236 13.38 -25.99 -10.14
C LEU A 236 12.32 -27.05 -9.82
N PRO A 237 12.54 -28.29 -10.29
CA PRO A 237 12.01 -29.48 -9.63
C PRO A 237 12.81 -29.75 -8.35
N TRP A 238 12.21 -30.54 -7.45
CA TRP A 238 12.77 -31.13 -6.23
C TRP A 238 12.64 -30.32 -4.94
N PHE A 239 11.77 -30.89 -4.09
CA PHE A 239 11.40 -30.62 -2.70
C PHE A 239 10.36 -29.53 -2.43
#